data_AF-A0A3M1DL27-F1
#
_entry.id   AF-A0A3M1DL27-F1
#
_cell.length_a   1.000
_cell.length_b   1.000
_cell.length_c   1.000
_cell.angle_alpha   90.00
_cell.angle_beta   90.00
_cell.angle_gamma   90.00
#
_symmetry.space_group_name_H-M   'P 1'
#
loop_
_entity.id
_entity.type
_entity.pdbx_description
1 polymer ?
#
loop_
_entity_poly.entity_id
_entity_poly.type
_entity_poly.pdbx_seq_one_letter_code
_entity_poly.pdbx_strand_id
1 'polypeptide(L)'
;MLCASLDNWFPEASNHTVDEKEFIVEEWRLKERLGVDHFRLPPDFRKKGEINRYLTVPAFRFPQWHFCPRCGRMRELPLSVRGRVTCEHCKNAKEKFTVEMYQVRFIMICDHGHIHDFPWREWVHRDPSPTCGGELKLLARGGASLASIFVKCEACGKRRSLDRITLAYNDGNTHLSANLAKNHTYTCPGKMPWAGSDARTTCNRPVRGSLRNASNVYFAELRSSLYLPQSDDRDLQELIELLEQPKFTTVRALVSSGALSLEHSLNLVRESGGMALKPFSDSQLKKALKSVVIGGGEFHREANEGPVPSDSEETGYRRVEFNVLRRPLKSDQLTIRDPGLEAYEKDIQPFFSRIMLVDRLRETRALAGFTRILPEG
;
A
#
# COMPACT_ATOMS: atom_id res chain seq x y z
N MET A 1 -8.18 0.34 -14.63
CA MET A 1 -6.82 -0.09 -14.23
C MET A 1 -6.71 0.03 -12.73
N LEU A 2 -5.97 -0.86 -12.10
CA LEU A 2 -5.68 -0.89 -10.66
C LEU A 2 -4.17 -1.09 -10.48
N CYS A 3 -3.52 -0.28 -9.64
CA CYS A 3 -2.09 -0.44 -9.35
C CYS A 3 -1.81 -1.83 -8.78
N ALA A 4 -0.73 -2.47 -9.22
CA ALA A 4 -0.33 -3.77 -8.72
C ALA A 4 0.34 -3.66 -7.34
N SER A 5 0.29 -4.75 -6.55
CA SER A 5 1.03 -4.88 -5.28
C SER A 5 2.54 -4.85 -5.50
N LEU A 6 3.28 -4.60 -4.43
CA LEU A 6 4.75 -4.55 -4.45
C LEU A 6 5.38 -5.84 -5.02
N ASP A 7 4.76 -7.00 -4.78
CA ASP A 7 5.23 -8.31 -5.28
C ASP A 7 5.21 -8.40 -6.82
N ASN A 8 4.44 -7.52 -7.46
CA ASN A 8 4.25 -7.52 -8.91
C ASN A 8 5.06 -6.40 -9.60
N TRP A 9 5.83 -5.59 -8.85
CA TRP A 9 6.53 -4.42 -9.41
C TRP A 9 7.72 -4.77 -10.31
N PHE A 10 8.43 -5.86 -10.01
CA PHE A 10 9.63 -6.27 -10.71
C PHE A 10 9.47 -7.71 -11.25
N PRO A 11 8.67 -7.92 -12.32
CA PRO A 11 8.53 -9.24 -12.89
C PRO A 11 9.84 -9.69 -13.55
N GLU A 12 10.21 -10.96 -13.37
CA GLU A 12 11.43 -11.58 -13.92
C GLU A 12 11.60 -11.42 -15.45
N ALA A 13 10.50 -11.13 -16.16
CA ALA A 13 10.45 -11.03 -17.62
C ALA A 13 10.90 -9.68 -18.20
N SER A 14 11.57 -8.80 -17.46
CA SER A 14 12.14 -7.59 -18.05
C SER A 14 13.41 -7.90 -18.84
N ASN A 15 13.51 -7.46 -20.09
CA ASN A 15 14.73 -7.54 -20.92
C ASN A 15 15.90 -6.67 -20.39
N HIS A 16 15.83 -6.21 -19.14
CA HIS A 16 16.75 -5.29 -18.51
C HIS A 16 17.16 -5.82 -17.14
N THR A 17 18.40 -5.56 -16.75
CA THR A 17 18.90 -5.88 -15.41
C THR A 17 18.17 -5.04 -14.37
N VAL A 18 17.51 -5.70 -13.42
CA VAL A 18 16.80 -5.06 -12.31
C VAL A 18 17.59 -5.31 -11.02
N ASP A 19 17.90 -4.22 -10.32
CA ASP A 19 18.39 -4.23 -8.95
C ASP A 19 17.31 -3.65 -8.03
N GLU A 20 16.51 -4.52 -7.43
CA GLU A 20 15.43 -4.11 -6.52
C GLU A 20 15.95 -3.36 -5.28
N LYS A 21 17.23 -3.54 -4.91
CA LYS A 21 17.84 -2.93 -3.72
C LYS A 21 17.89 -1.41 -3.81
N GLU A 22 17.93 -0.85 -5.02
CA GLU A 22 17.88 0.60 -5.24
C GLU A 22 16.59 1.23 -4.70
N PHE A 23 15.48 0.47 -4.70
CA PHE A 23 14.17 0.97 -4.30
C PHE A 23 13.85 0.70 -2.83
N ILE A 24 14.71 0.00 -2.10
CA ILE A 24 14.49 -0.34 -0.71
C ILE A 24 14.69 0.90 0.18
N VAL A 25 13.71 1.14 1.05
CA VAL A 25 13.80 2.13 2.13
C VAL A 25 13.81 1.40 3.46
N GLU A 26 14.86 1.65 4.23
CA GLU A 26 14.99 1.18 5.60
C GLU A 26 14.43 2.23 6.56
N GLU A 27 13.42 1.84 7.34
CA GLU A 27 12.90 2.63 8.45
C GLU A 27 12.58 1.64 9.58
N TRP A 28 13.49 1.55 10.54
CA TRP A 28 13.49 0.46 11.51
C TRP A 28 12.26 0.47 12.41
N ARG A 29 11.75 1.66 12.78
CA ARG A 29 10.57 1.78 13.68
C ARG A 29 9.30 1.32 13.00
N LEU A 30 9.09 1.69 11.75
CA LEU A 30 7.93 1.26 10.96
C LEU A 30 8.03 -0.21 10.59
N LYS A 31 9.23 -0.73 10.30
CA LYS A 31 9.45 -2.17 10.06
C LYS A 31 9.01 -3.00 11.26
N GLU A 32 9.47 -2.63 12.45
CA GLU A 32 9.09 -3.30 13.69
C GLU A 32 7.58 -3.18 13.95
N ARG A 33 7.03 -1.97 13.82
CA ARG A 33 5.60 -1.71 14.05
C ARG A 33 4.67 -2.48 13.10
N LEU A 34 5.06 -2.60 11.83
CA LEU A 34 4.21 -3.23 10.80
C LEU A 34 4.56 -4.70 10.57
N GLY A 35 5.61 -5.22 11.20
CA GLY A 35 6.08 -6.60 11.00
C GLY A 35 6.52 -6.88 9.56
N VAL A 36 7.17 -5.90 8.92
CA VAL A 36 7.63 -6.00 7.52
C VAL A 36 9.16 -5.94 7.42
N ASP A 37 9.71 -6.62 6.41
CA ASP A 37 11.14 -6.66 6.18
C ASP A 37 11.71 -5.33 5.68
N HIS A 38 10.97 -4.57 4.88
CA HIS A 38 11.41 -3.29 4.33
C HIS A 38 10.28 -2.56 3.63
N PHE A 39 10.51 -1.28 3.31
CA PHE A 39 9.64 -0.49 2.45
C PHE A 39 10.25 -0.34 1.06
N ARG A 40 9.41 0.03 0.08
CA ARG A 40 9.85 0.26 -1.30
C ARG A 40 9.36 1.60 -1.83
N LEU A 41 10.24 2.34 -2.49
CA LEU A 41 9.86 3.48 -3.33
C LEU A 41 9.39 2.99 -4.70
N PRO A 42 8.41 3.67 -5.32
CA PRO A 42 8.02 3.37 -6.70
C PRO A 42 9.22 3.51 -7.63
N PRO A 43 9.41 2.58 -8.59
CA PRO A 43 10.48 2.70 -9.56
C PRO A 43 10.32 3.95 -10.41
N ASP A 44 11.43 4.66 -10.63
CA ASP A 44 11.48 5.79 -11.53
C ASP A 44 11.67 5.33 -12.98
N PHE A 45 10.96 5.96 -13.91
CA PHE A 45 11.13 5.68 -15.32
C PHE A 45 12.36 6.40 -15.87
N ARG A 46 13.43 5.64 -16.13
CA ARG A 46 14.67 6.16 -16.74
C ARG A 46 15.06 5.47 -18.04
N LYS A 47 15.54 6.27 -18.99
CA LYS A 47 16.02 5.79 -20.31
C LYS A 47 17.53 5.60 -20.40
N LYS A 48 18.30 6.20 -19.48
CA LYS A 48 19.77 6.13 -19.43
C LYS A 48 20.21 5.25 -18.25
N GLY A 49 21.43 4.71 -18.32
CA GLY A 49 21.99 3.78 -17.32
C GLY A 49 22.16 2.36 -17.86
N GLU A 50 22.70 1.47 -17.05
CA GLU A 50 22.81 0.04 -17.36
C GLU A 50 21.77 -0.80 -16.60
N ILE A 51 21.38 -0.35 -15.40
CA ILE A 51 20.51 -1.05 -14.46
C ILE A 51 19.22 -0.26 -14.23
N ASN A 52 18.11 -0.95 -13.94
CA ASN A 52 16.80 -0.39 -13.60
C ASN A 52 16.28 0.62 -14.65
N ARG A 53 16.37 0.27 -15.93
CA ARG A 53 15.85 1.09 -17.03
C ARG A 53 14.46 0.67 -17.45
N TYR A 54 13.69 1.65 -17.91
CA TYR A 54 12.32 1.48 -18.41
C TYR A 54 11.38 0.78 -17.44
N LEU A 55 11.68 0.84 -16.14
CA LEU A 55 10.79 0.34 -15.10
C LEU A 55 9.57 1.25 -15.00
N THR A 56 8.42 0.64 -14.77
CA THR A 56 7.15 1.34 -14.60
C THR A 56 6.37 0.66 -13.48
N VAL A 57 5.57 1.42 -12.75
CA VAL A 57 4.65 0.84 -11.76
C VAL A 57 3.58 0.04 -12.52
N PRO A 58 3.50 -1.29 -12.33
CA PRO A 58 2.56 -2.10 -13.06
C PRO A 58 1.13 -1.85 -12.60
N ALA A 59 0.19 -2.05 -13.52
CA ALA A 59 -1.23 -1.95 -13.25
C ALA A 59 -1.99 -3.06 -13.98
N PHE A 60 -3.00 -3.60 -13.30
CA PHE A 60 -3.91 -4.60 -13.82
C PHE A 60 -5.15 -3.98 -14.44
N ARG A 61 -5.71 -4.64 -15.47
CA ARG A 61 -6.98 -4.25 -16.10
C ARG A 61 -8.17 -4.66 -15.23
N PHE A 62 -8.38 -3.89 -14.17
CA PHE A 62 -9.50 -4.04 -13.26
C PHE A 62 -10.49 -2.87 -13.38
N PRO A 63 -11.82 -3.11 -13.37
CA PRO A 63 -12.50 -4.43 -13.37
C PRO A 63 -12.28 -5.25 -14.65
N GLN A 64 -12.36 -6.58 -14.55
CA GLN A 64 -12.21 -7.53 -15.66
C GLN A 64 -13.38 -7.43 -16.65
N TRP A 65 -14.58 -7.13 -16.17
CA TRP A 65 -15.77 -7.01 -17.00
C TRP A 65 -15.75 -5.73 -17.84
N HIS A 66 -15.94 -5.89 -19.15
CA HIS A 66 -16.10 -4.82 -20.12
C HIS A 66 -17.50 -4.87 -20.74
N PHE A 67 -18.02 -3.74 -21.20
CA PHE A 67 -19.27 -3.67 -21.95
C PHE A 67 -19.10 -2.86 -23.24
N CYS A 68 -19.86 -3.23 -24.27
CA CYS A 68 -19.97 -2.47 -25.51
C CYS A 68 -20.99 -1.34 -25.32
N PRO A 69 -20.64 -0.07 -25.55
CA PRO A 69 -21.57 1.06 -25.40
C PRO A 69 -22.72 1.02 -26.41
N ARG A 70 -22.54 0.35 -27.55
CA ARG A 70 -23.53 0.28 -28.64
C ARG A 70 -24.56 -0.83 -28.44
N CYS A 71 -24.10 -2.06 -28.20
CA CYS A 71 -24.99 -3.23 -28.11
C CYS A 71 -25.20 -3.75 -26.68
N GLY A 72 -24.52 -3.16 -25.69
CA GLY A 72 -24.63 -3.53 -24.27
C GLY A 72 -23.94 -4.84 -23.89
N ARG A 73 -23.44 -5.65 -24.85
CA ARG A 73 -22.79 -6.93 -24.55
C ARG A 73 -21.61 -6.77 -23.62
N MET A 74 -21.53 -7.69 -22.67
CA MET A 74 -20.50 -7.74 -21.66
C MET A 74 -19.55 -8.91 -21.91
N ARG A 75 -18.28 -8.70 -21.61
CA ARG A 75 -17.23 -9.73 -21.69
C ARG A 75 -16.29 -9.58 -20.52
N GLU A 76 -15.99 -10.69 -19.88
CA GLU A 76 -14.93 -10.79 -18.89
C GLU A 76 -13.59 -11.02 -19.59
N LEU A 77 -12.55 -10.29 -19.18
CA LEU A 77 -11.22 -10.38 -19.74
C LEU A 77 -10.19 -10.53 -18.62
N PRO A 78 -9.08 -11.26 -18.84
CA PRO A 78 -8.02 -11.37 -17.84
C PRO A 78 -7.42 -10.01 -17.43
N LEU A 79 -6.97 -9.90 -16.17
CA LEU A 79 -6.27 -8.72 -15.64
C LEU A 79 -5.04 -8.31 -16.46
N SER A 80 -4.41 -9.25 -17.15
CA SER A 80 -3.20 -9.05 -17.96
C SER A 80 -3.46 -8.41 -19.33
N VAL A 81 -4.72 -8.28 -19.76
CA VAL A 81 -5.05 -7.76 -21.10
C VAL A 81 -4.55 -6.33 -21.28
N ARG A 82 -3.73 -6.13 -22.32
CA ARG A 82 -3.18 -4.83 -22.75
C ARG A 82 -3.91 -4.31 -23.99
N GLY A 83 -3.80 -3.01 -24.25
CA GLY A 83 -4.33 -2.39 -25.47
C GLY A 83 -5.85 -2.15 -25.47
N ARG A 84 -6.40 -1.85 -26.64
CA ARG A 84 -7.83 -1.58 -26.84
C ARG A 84 -8.62 -2.89 -26.93
N VAL A 85 -9.78 -2.92 -26.30
CA VAL A 85 -10.71 -4.07 -26.35
C VAL A 85 -11.83 -3.72 -27.33
N THR A 86 -12.13 -4.61 -28.27
CA THR A 86 -13.12 -4.33 -29.32
C THR A 86 -14.31 -5.29 -29.26
N CYS A 87 -15.48 -4.82 -29.65
CA CYS A 87 -16.70 -5.62 -29.66
C CYS A 87 -16.80 -6.47 -30.94
N GLU A 88 -16.56 -7.77 -30.81
CA GLU A 88 -16.64 -8.73 -31.92
C GLU A 88 -18.01 -8.78 -32.58
N HIS A 89 -19.10 -8.67 -31.82
CA HIS A 89 -20.44 -8.68 -32.38
C HIS A 89 -20.70 -7.49 -33.31
N CYS A 90 -20.32 -6.27 -32.89
CA CYS A 90 -20.45 -5.08 -33.73
C CYS A 90 -19.51 -5.13 -34.95
N LYS A 91 -18.31 -5.69 -34.77
CA LYS A 91 -17.36 -5.93 -35.87
C LYS A 91 -17.94 -6.86 -36.94
N ASN A 92 -18.58 -7.96 -36.54
CA ASN A 92 -19.09 -8.99 -37.45
C ASN A 92 -20.45 -8.60 -38.09
N ALA A 93 -21.20 -7.70 -37.48
CA ALA A 93 -22.51 -7.23 -37.98
C ALA A 93 -22.44 -6.27 -39.20
N LYS A 94 -21.34 -6.28 -39.97
CA LYS A 94 -21.07 -5.36 -41.11
C LYS A 94 -21.13 -3.87 -40.74
N GLU A 95 -20.98 -3.52 -39.46
CA GLU A 95 -20.89 -2.12 -39.06
C GLU A 95 -19.55 -1.56 -39.53
N LYS A 96 -19.54 -0.44 -40.27
CA LYS A 96 -18.34 0.19 -40.85
C LYS A 96 -17.27 0.59 -39.82
N PHE A 97 -17.54 0.46 -38.51
CA PHE A 97 -16.67 0.93 -37.43
C PHE A 97 -16.51 -0.10 -36.33
N THR A 98 -15.26 -0.40 -35.97
CA THR A 98 -14.91 -1.21 -34.80
C THR A 98 -15.28 -0.45 -33.53
N VAL A 99 -16.22 -0.98 -32.74
CA VAL A 99 -16.64 -0.35 -31.47
C VAL A 99 -15.73 -0.81 -30.32
N GLU A 100 -15.11 0.15 -29.63
CA GLU A 100 -14.32 -0.12 -28.42
C GLU A 100 -15.24 -0.47 -27.22
N MET A 101 -14.80 -1.44 -26.41
CA MET A 101 -15.48 -1.83 -25.17
C MET A 101 -14.83 -1.15 -23.97
N TYR A 102 -15.65 -0.75 -23.01
CA TYR A 102 -15.19 -0.05 -21.80
C TYR A 102 -15.32 -0.94 -20.57
N GLN A 103 -14.39 -0.80 -19.62
CA GLN A 103 -14.52 -1.45 -18.31
C GLN A 103 -15.81 -1.00 -17.61
N VAL A 104 -16.55 -1.96 -17.08
CA VAL A 104 -17.74 -1.68 -16.29
C VAL A 104 -17.31 -0.96 -15.00
N ARG A 105 -18.13 -0.01 -14.55
CA ARG A 105 -17.78 0.85 -13.41
C ARG A 105 -18.23 0.28 -12.06
N PHE A 106 -18.90 -0.87 -12.04
CA PHE A 106 -19.41 -1.48 -10.82
C PHE A 106 -18.48 -2.56 -10.32
N ILE A 107 -18.20 -2.50 -9.04
CA ILE A 107 -17.33 -3.41 -8.30
C ILE A 107 -18.05 -3.88 -7.04
N MET A 108 -17.50 -4.90 -6.40
CA MET A 108 -17.86 -5.36 -5.09
C MET A 108 -16.74 -5.05 -4.09
N ILE A 109 -17.10 -4.61 -2.89
CA ILE A 109 -16.16 -4.31 -1.79
C ILE A 109 -16.68 -4.86 -0.45
N CYS A 110 -15.78 -5.12 0.49
CA CYS A 110 -16.10 -5.41 1.90
C CYS A 110 -15.33 -4.48 2.85
N ASP A 111 -15.65 -4.54 4.15
CA ASP A 111 -15.04 -3.75 5.23
C ASP A 111 -13.65 -4.26 5.64
N HIS A 112 -13.26 -5.46 5.23
CA HIS A 112 -11.88 -5.96 5.31
C HIS A 112 -10.97 -5.48 4.15
N GLY A 113 -11.43 -4.53 3.32
CA GLY A 113 -10.60 -3.90 2.29
C GLY A 113 -10.49 -4.66 0.95
N HIS A 114 -11.13 -5.82 0.80
CA HIS A 114 -11.17 -6.54 -0.48
C HIS A 114 -11.95 -5.76 -1.55
N ILE A 115 -11.52 -5.90 -2.81
CA ILE A 115 -12.18 -5.37 -3.99
C ILE A 115 -12.28 -6.47 -5.04
N HIS A 116 -13.41 -6.57 -5.71
CA HIS A 116 -13.57 -7.53 -6.79
C HIS A 116 -14.52 -7.00 -7.86
N ASP A 117 -14.55 -7.66 -9.01
CA ASP A 117 -15.61 -7.45 -9.98
C ASP A 117 -16.96 -7.72 -9.30
N PHE A 118 -17.99 -6.96 -9.70
CA PHE A 118 -19.34 -7.22 -9.22
C PHE A 118 -19.77 -8.64 -9.67
N PRO A 119 -20.45 -9.44 -8.83
CA PRO A 119 -20.81 -10.83 -9.15
C PRO A 119 -21.96 -10.89 -10.17
N TRP A 120 -21.66 -10.55 -11.44
CA TRP A 120 -22.65 -10.30 -12.49
C TRP A 120 -23.51 -11.52 -12.79
N ARG A 121 -22.88 -12.70 -12.86
CA ARG A 121 -23.56 -13.95 -13.20
C ARG A 121 -24.46 -14.38 -12.04
N GLU A 122 -23.93 -14.36 -10.84
CA GLU A 122 -24.63 -14.73 -9.62
C GLU A 122 -25.81 -13.79 -9.38
N TRP A 123 -25.59 -12.49 -9.55
CA TRP A 123 -26.61 -11.46 -9.40
C TRP A 123 -27.78 -11.67 -10.37
N VAL A 124 -27.51 -11.79 -11.68
CA VAL A 124 -28.59 -11.91 -12.69
C VAL A 124 -29.37 -13.22 -12.57
N HIS A 125 -28.70 -14.31 -12.15
CA HIS A 125 -29.35 -15.61 -12.02
C HIS A 125 -30.05 -15.85 -10.68
N ARG A 126 -29.78 -15.00 -9.68
CA ARG A 126 -30.21 -15.15 -8.28
C ARG A 126 -29.72 -16.44 -7.63
N ASP A 127 -28.47 -16.78 -7.90
CA ASP A 127 -27.86 -18.08 -7.62
C ASP A 127 -26.38 -17.86 -7.27
N PRO A 128 -25.85 -18.38 -6.15
CA PRO A 128 -24.44 -18.20 -5.80
C PRO A 128 -23.48 -19.01 -6.70
N SER A 129 -23.98 -19.97 -7.47
CA SER A 129 -23.15 -20.83 -8.35
C SER A 129 -23.90 -21.16 -9.64
N PRO A 130 -24.18 -20.16 -10.49
CA PRO A 130 -24.99 -20.35 -11.68
C PRO A 130 -24.27 -21.21 -12.72
N THR A 131 -24.97 -22.21 -13.27
CA THR A 131 -24.46 -23.05 -14.36
C THR A 131 -24.62 -22.44 -15.76
N CYS A 132 -25.40 -21.35 -15.88
CA CYS A 132 -25.64 -20.70 -17.16
C CYS A 132 -24.45 -19.84 -17.62
N GLY A 133 -23.76 -20.30 -18.66
CA GLY A 133 -22.63 -19.60 -19.29
C GLY A 133 -23.00 -18.52 -20.31
N GLY A 134 -24.29 -18.22 -20.51
CA GLY A 134 -24.76 -17.31 -21.56
C GLY A 134 -24.16 -15.90 -21.51
N GLU A 135 -24.12 -15.22 -22.67
CA GLU A 135 -23.66 -13.84 -22.78
C GLU A 135 -24.53 -12.89 -21.94
N LEU A 136 -23.89 -11.94 -21.26
CA LEU A 136 -24.57 -10.90 -20.49
C LEU A 136 -24.65 -9.60 -21.29
N LYS A 137 -25.72 -8.83 -21.10
CA LYS A 137 -25.88 -7.47 -21.59
C LYS A 137 -26.17 -6.51 -20.45
N LEU A 138 -25.46 -5.38 -20.45
CA LEU A 138 -25.74 -4.22 -19.61
C LEU A 138 -26.69 -3.28 -20.36
N LEU A 139 -27.84 -2.98 -19.75
CA LEU A 139 -28.91 -2.20 -20.36
C LEU A 139 -29.19 -0.97 -19.48
N ALA A 140 -28.94 0.23 -19.98
CA ALA A 140 -29.30 1.49 -19.33
C ALA A 140 -30.57 2.06 -19.97
N ARG A 141 -31.64 2.27 -19.19
CA ARG A 141 -32.95 2.74 -19.69
C ARG A 141 -33.19 4.25 -19.50
N GLY A 142 -32.15 5.07 -19.59
CA GLY A 142 -32.28 6.53 -19.62
C GLY A 142 -32.59 7.21 -18.27
N GLY A 143 -32.40 6.53 -17.14
CA GLY A 143 -32.53 7.11 -15.79
C GLY A 143 -31.16 7.38 -15.16
N ALA A 144 -31.11 8.34 -14.22
CA ALA A 144 -29.88 8.66 -13.49
C ALA A 144 -29.56 7.69 -12.33
N SER A 145 -30.54 6.87 -11.91
CA SER A 145 -30.39 5.94 -10.78
C SER A 145 -29.97 4.53 -11.21
N LEU A 146 -29.38 3.78 -10.27
CA LEU A 146 -29.00 2.38 -10.47
C LEU A 146 -30.21 1.49 -10.79
N ALA A 147 -31.40 1.86 -10.34
CA ALA A 147 -32.63 1.15 -10.65
C ALA A 147 -32.92 1.07 -12.16
N SER A 148 -32.43 2.05 -12.93
CA SER A 148 -32.60 2.12 -14.39
C SER A 148 -31.59 1.28 -15.18
N ILE A 149 -30.60 0.70 -14.49
CA ILE A 149 -29.53 -0.13 -15.08
C ILE A 149 -29.86 -1.59 -14.79
N PHE A 150 -29.85 -2.41 -15.83
CA PHE A 150 -30.15 -3.83 -15.75
C PHE A 150 -29.05 -4.66 -16.37
N VAL A 151 -28.82 -5.84 -15.80
CA VAL A 151 -28.09 -6.92 -16.46
C VAL A 151 -29.10 -7.95 -16.97
N LYS A 152 -28.91 -8.44 -18.19
CA LYS A 152 -29.73 -9.48 -18.82
C LYS A 152 -28.82 -10.60 -19.33
N CYS A 153 -29.18 -11.85 -19.06
CA CYS A 153 -28.59 -13.00 -19.73
C CYS A 153 -29.36 -13.27 -21.04
N GLU A 154 -28.65 -13.33 -22.16
CA GLU A 154 -29.28 -13.55 -23.47
C GLU A 154 -29.73 -15.00 -23.68
N ALA A 155 -29.08 -15.97 -23.03
CA ALA A 155 -29.40 -17.39 -23.19
C ALA A 155 -30.67 -17.82 -22.45
N CYS A 156 -30.81 -17.44 -21.18
CA CYS A 156 -31.97 -17.84 -20.34
C CYS A 156 -33.01 -16.73 -20.17
N GLY A 157 -32.76 -15.51 -20.70
CA GLY A 157 -33.67 -14.38 -20.61
C GLY A 157 -33.77 -13.72 -19.23
N LYS A 158 -33.15 -14.29 -18.18
CA LYS A 158 -33.14 -13.70 -16.83
C LYS A 158 -32.57 -12.28 -16.86
N ARG A 159 -33.18 -11.40 -16.09
CA ARG A 159 -32.83 -9.98 -16.02
C ARG A 159 -32.98 -9.46 -14.60
N ARG A 160 -32.05 -8.59 -14.18
CA ARG A 160 -32.07 -7.98 -12.85
C ARG A 160 -31.55 -6.55 -12.87
N SER A 161 -32.20 -5.68 -12.10
CA SER A 161 -31.76 -4.30 -11.89
C SER A 161 -30.53 -4.24 -10.98
N LEU A 162 -29.73 -3.18 -11.08
CA LEU A 162 -28.68 -2.83 -10.11
C LEU A 162 -29.22 -1.98 -8.95
N ASP A 163 -30.53 -1.92 -8.77
CA ASP A 163 -31.14 -1.22 -7.65
C ASP A 163 -30.58 -1.72 -6.30
N ARG A 164 -30.33 -0.77 -5.39
CA ARG A 164 -29.86 -0.99 -4.01
C ARG A 164 -28.56 -1.77 -3.84
N ILE A 165 -27.76 -2.01 -4.90
CA ILE A 165 -26.52 -2.79 -4.73
C ILE A 165 -25.52 -2.14 -3.76
N THR A 166 -25.59 -0.82 -3.56
CA THR A 166 -24.75 -0.06 -2.63
C THR A 166 -25.28 0.00 -1.20
N LEU A 167 -26.50 -0.48 -0.95
CA LEU A 167 -27.21 -0.29 0.31
C LEU A 167 -26.66 -1.25 1.39
N ALA A 168 -26.35 -0.68 2.55
CA ALA A 168 -26.06 -1.38 3.79
C ALA A 168 -27.21 -1.20 4.78
N TYR A 169 -27.44 -2.20 5.62
CA TYR A 169 -28.46 -2.20 6.66
C TYR A 169 -27.83 -1.90 8.02
N ASN A 170 -28.65 -1.54 9.01
CA ASN A 170 -28.21 -1.21 10.36
C ASN A 170 -27.68 -2.41 11.16
N ASP A 171 -27.99 -3.64 10.72
CA ASP A 171 -27.53 -4.89 11.32
C ASP A 171 -26.11 -5.30 10.87
N GLY A 172 -25.43 -4.44 10.10
CA GLY A 172 -24.11 -4.71 9.52
C GLY A 172 -24.14 -5.54 8.23
N ASN A 173 -25.30 -6.05 7.81
CA ASN A 173 -25.44 -6.77 6.55
C ASN A 173 -25.69 -5.79 5.38
N THR A 174 -25.66 -6.30 4.16
CA THR A 174 -25.85 -5.48 2.95
C THR A 174 -26.96 -6.05 2.08
N HIS A 175 -27.54 -5.19 1.23
CA HIS A 175 -28.53 -5.64 0.27
C HIS A 175 -27.97 -6.70 -0.68
N LEU A 176 -26.73 -6.51 -1.17
CA LEU A 176 -26.09 -7.48 -2.06
C LEU A 176 -25.91 -8.84 -1.36
N SER A 177 -25.35 -8.88 -0.14
CA SER A 177 -25.14 -10.13 0.60
C SER A 177 -26.44 -10.86 0.91
N ALA A 178 -27.46 -10.13 1.39
CA ALA A 178 -28.73 -10.72 1.81
C ALA A 178 -29.65 -11.11 0.64
N ASN A 179 -29.52 -10.46 -0.52
CA ASN A 179 -30.48 -10.62 -1.62
C ASN A 179 -29.88 -11.20 -2.89
N LEU A 180 -28.59 -11.52 -2.96
CA LEU A 180 -28.00 -12.09 -4.18
C LEU A 180 -28.75 -13.36 -4.61
N ALA A 181 -28.94 -14.30 -3.69
CA ALA A 181 -29.68 -15.54 -3.92
C ALA A 181 -30.67 -15.82 -2.77
N LYS A 182 -31.72 -16.59 -3.06
CA LYS A 182 -32.75 -16.91 -2.06
C LYS A 182 -32.17 -17.90 -1.04
N ASN A 183 -32.43 -17.67 0.25
CA ASN A 183 -31.95 -18.52 1.36
C ASN A 183 -30.42 -18.71 1.40
N HIS A 184 -29.65 -17.75 0.88
CA HIS A 184 -28.19 -17.82 0.87
C HIS A 184 -27.60 -16.43 1.10
N THR A 185 -26.70 -16.32 2.08
CA THR A 185 -25.94 -15.10 2.33
C THR A 185 -24.66 -15.12 1.51
N TYR A 186 -24.55 -14.23 0.53
CA TYR A 186 -23.35 -14.13 -0.29
C TYR A 186 -22.29 -13.27 0.42
N THR A 187 -21.12 -13.85 0.69
CA THR A 187 -20.03 -13.19 1.41
C THR A 187 -18.84 -12.90 0.52
N CYS A 188 -17.90 -12.10 1.02
CA CYS A 188 -16.69 -11.75 0.29
C CYS A 188 -15.85 -12.98 -0.06
N PRO A 189 -15.45 -13.18 -1.33
CA PRO A 189 -14.56 -14.28 -1.72
C PRO A 189 -13.08 -14.02 -1.37
N GLY A 190 -12.77 -12.87 -0.77
CA GLY A 190 -11.42 -12.45 -0.38
C GLY A 190 -10.48 -12.19 -1.55
N LYS A 191 -11.02 -11.92 -2.75
CA LYS A 191 -10.23 -11.64 -3.96
C LYS A 191 -9.45 -10.33 -3.85
N MET A 192 -8.23 -10.34 -4.39
CA MET A 192 -7.28 -9.23 -4.32
C MET A 192 -6.69 -8.95 -5.72
N PRO A 193 -7.46 -8.38 -6.66
CA PRO A 193 -7.04 -8.19 -8.05
C PRO A 193 -5.83 -7.28 -8.22
N TRP A 194 -5.44 -6.52 -7.20
CA TRP A 194 -4.18 -5.77 -7.18
C TRP A 194 -2.95 -6.66 -7.01
N ALA A 195 -3.10 -7.86 -6.44
CA ALA A 195 -2.00 -8.81 -6.22
C ALA A 195 -1.92 -9.91 -7.31
N GLY A 196 -2.84 -9.91 -8.28
CA GLY A 196 -2.89 -10.87 -9.38
C GLY A 196 -4.25 -11.55 -9.54
N SER A 197 -4.38 -12.41 -10.56
CA SER A 197 -5.66 -13.07 -10.90
C SER A 197 -6.14 -14.07 -9.85
N ASP A 198 -5.20 -14.81 -9.25
CA ASP A 198 -5.52 -15.88 -8.29
C ASP A 198 -5.39 -15.44 -6.84
N ALA A 199 -4.85 -14.25 -6.59
CA ALA A 199 -4.62 -13.72 -5.26
C ALA A 199 -5.94 -13.61 -4.47
N ARG A 200 -6.01 -14.34 -3.35
CA ARG A 200 -7.14 -14.35 -2.43
C ARG A 200 -6.69 -14.65 -1.01
N THR A 201 -7.45 -14.14 -0.06
CA THR A 201 -7.36 -14.51 1.36
C THR A 201 -8.71 -15.05 1.83
N THR A 202 -8.76 -15.68 3.00
CA THR A 202 -10.03 -16.12 3.60
C THR A 202 -10.79 -14.89 4.07
N CYS A 203 -12.05 -14.77 3.64
CA CYS A 203 -12.95 -13.70 4.07
C CYS A 203 -14.38 -14.22 4.09
N ASN A 204 -15.20 -13.65 4.97
CA ASN A 204 -16.63 -13.98 5.11
C ASN A 204 -17.47 -12.74 5.40
N ARG A 205 -16.91 -11.54 5.17
CA ARG A 205 -17.58 -10.28 5.43
C ARG A 205 -18.74 -10.02 4.45
N PRO A 206 -19.80 -9.32 4.89
CA PRO A 206 -20.80 -8.78 3.98
C PRO A 206 -20.17 -7.91 2.89
N VAL A 207 -20.72 -7.97 1.69
CA VAL A 207 -20.22 -7.28 0.51
C VAL A 207 -21.24 -6.30 -0.03
N ARG A 208 -20.82 -5.14 -0.51
CA ARG A 208 -21.70 -4.20 -1.21
C ARG A 208 -21.15 -3.87 -2.58
N GLY A 209 -22.06 -3.53 -3.49
CA GLY A 209 -21.68 -2.88 -4.75
C GLY A 209 -21.14 -1.48 -4.48
N SER A 210 -20.21 -1.03 -5.32
CA SER A 210 -19.76 0.36 -5.35
C SER A 210 -19.38 0.75 -6.78
N LEU A 211 -19.23 2.05 -7.02
CA LEU A 211 -18.58 2.53 -8.23
C LEU A 211 -17.06 2.46 -8.04
N ARG A 212 -16.35 1.99 -9.07
CA ARG A 212 -14.89 1.81 -9.03
C ARG A 212 -14.09 3.09 -8.75
N ASN A 213 -14.72 4.26 -8.90
CA ASN A 213 -14.14 5.58 -8.68
C ASN A 213 -14.77 6.29 -7.46
N ALA A 214 -15.58 5.59 -6.64
CA ALA A 214 -16.17 6.18 -5.46
C ALA A 214 -15.09 6.52 -4.42
N SER A 215 -15.26 7.64 -3.70
CA SER A 215 -14.30 8.14 -2.72
C SER A 215 -14.01 7.13 -1.61
N ASN A 216 -15.04 6.37 -1.20
CA ASN A 216 -14.94 5.35 -0.16
C ASN A 216 -14.29 4.03 -0.59
N VAL A 217 -13.68 3.99 -1.78
CA VAL A 217 -12.96 2.82 -2.28
C VAL A 217 -11.47 2.94 -2.02
N TYR A 218 -10.89 4.14 -1.92
CA TYR A 218 -9.43 4.29 -1.85
C TYR A 218 -8.99 5.18 -0.68
N PHE A 219 -9.50 4.92 0.52
CA PHE A 219 -8.97 5.56 1.72
C PHE A 219 -7.57 5.01 1.97
N ALA A 220 -6.55 5.85 1.84
CA ALA A 220 -5.17 5.45 2.05
C ALA A 220 -4.94 5.12 3.53
N GLU A 221 -4.44 3.92 3.80
CA GLU A 221 -3.95 3.55 5.13
C GLU A 221 -2.49 3.97 5.24
N LEU A 222 -2.27 5.08 5.94
CA LEU A 222 -0.95 5.69 6.09
C LEU A 222 -0.43 5.46 7.49
N ARG A 223 0.77 4.90 7.58
CA ARG A 223 1.51 4.72 8.83
C ARG A 223 2.73 5.61 8.77
N SER A 224 2.99 6.37 9.83
CA SER A 224 4.14 7.26 9.87
C SER A 224 4.95 7.12 11.15
N SER A 225 6.21 7.53 11.02
CA SER A 225 7.21 7.48 12.08
C SER A 225 8.11 8.67 11.92
N LEU A 226 8.33 9.38 13.02
CA LEU A 226 9.38 10.37 13.09
C LEU A 226 10.74 9.66 13.10
N TYR A 227 11.68 10.23 12.35
CA TYR A 227 13.06 9.83 12.44
C TYR A 227 13.57 10.10 13.85
N LEU A 228 14.16 9.09 14.48
CA LEU A 228 14.81 9.22 15.77
C LEU A 228 16.26 8.71 15.65
N PRO A 229 17.26 9.46 16.15
CA PRO A 229 18.67 9.10 16.05
C PRO A 229 18.96 7.84 16.87
N GLN A 230 19.86 6.99 16.41
CA GLN A 230 20.23 5.76 17.10
C GLN A 230 21.37 5.96 18.11
N SER A 231 22.02 7.12 18.09
CA SER A 231 23.14 7.51 18.96
C SER A 231 23.05 9.00 19.32
N ASP A 232 23.47 9.34 20.53
CA ASP A 232 23.75 10.72 20.98
C ASP A 232 25.15 11.21 20.56
N ASP A 233 26.10 10.29 20.41
CA ASP A 233 27.40 10.56 19.78
C ASP A 233 27.18 10.93 18.30
N ARG A 234 27.58 12.16 17.94
CA ARG A 234 27.41 12.74 16.61
C ARG A 234 28.20 11.98 15.53
N ASP A 235 29.43 11.57 15.82
CA ASP A 235 30.28 10.87 14.84
C ASP A 235 29.72 9.47 14.59
N LEU A 236 29.25 8.80 15.64
CA LEU A 236 28.59 7.51 15.52
C LEU A 236 27.26 7.63 14.77
N GLN A 237 26.49 8.68 15.02
CA GLN A 237 25.22 8.93 14.33
C GLN A 237 25.44 9.23 12.84
N GLU A 238 26.42 10.06 12.49
CA GLU A 238 26.82 10.33 11.10
C GLU A 238 27.24 9.03 10.39
N LEU A 239 27.98 8.17 11.08
CA LEU A 239 28.37 6.87 10.56
C LEU A 239 27.19 5.93 10.34
N ILE A 240 26.22 5.91 11.25
CA ILE A 240 24.96 5.16 11.10
C ILE A 240 24.20 5.64 9.86
N GLU A 241 24.02 6.94 9.69
CA GLU A 241 23.35 7.55 8.53
C GLU A 241 24.08 7.22 7.20
N LEU A 242 25.41 7.19 7.23
CA LEU A 242 26.22 6.80 6.08
C LEU A 242 26.01 5.31 5.73
N LEU A 243 26.00 4.43 6.73
CA LEU A 243 25.79 2.99 6.54
C LEU A 243 24.34 2.63 6.16
N GLU A 244 23.39 3.54 6.33
CA GLU A 244 22.01 3.37 5.86
C GLU A 244 21.84 3.53 4.34
N GLN A 245 22.84 4.11 3.65
CA GLN A 245 22.79 4.36 2.21
C GLN A 245 22.67 3.07 1.37
N PRO A 246 22.00 3.11 0.19
CA PRO A 246 21.75 1.93 -0.64
C PRO A 246 22.99 1.10 -1.01
N LYS A 247 24.15 1.74 -1.15
CA LYS A 247 25.43 1.06 -1.45
C LYS A 247 25.85 0.04 -0.39
N PHE A 248 25.37 0.16 0.84
CA PHE A 248 25.67 -0.77 1.94
C PHE A 248 24.59 -1.85 2.14
N THR A 249 23.52 -1.86 1.35
CA THR A 249 22.41 -2.83 1.50
C THR A 249 22.87 -4.29 1.44
N THR A 250 23.80 -4.62 0.53
CA THR A 250 24.34 -6.00 0.43
C THR A 250 25.10 -6.40 1.70
N VAL A 251 25.96 -5.52 2.21
CA VAL A 251 26.72 -5.78 3.44
C VAL A 251 25.78 -6.00 4.61
N ARG A 252 24.79 -5.11 4.78
CA ARG A 252 23.79 -5.21 5.84
C ARG A 252 23.04 -6.53 5.76
N ALA A 253 22.55 -6.92 4.59
CA ALA A 253 21.84 -8.20 4.40
C ALA A 253 22.69 -9.43 4.77
N LEU A 254 23.98 -9.43 4.40
CA LEU A 254 24.90 -10.52 4.75
C LEU A 254 25.14 -10.61 6.27
N VAL A 255 25.25 -9.47 6.95
CA VAL A 255 25.43 -9.44 8.41
C VAL A 255 24.14 -9.81 9.13
N SER A 256 22.99 -9.27 8.71
CA SER A 256 21.68 -9.57 9.29
C SER A 256 21.32 -11.05 9.17
N SER A 257 21.64 -11.70 8.05
CA SER A 257 21.40 -13.13 7.83
C SER A 257 22.37 -14.05 8.57
N GLY A 258 23.41 -13.50 9.21
CA GLY A 258 24.50 -14.28 9.81
C GLY A 258 25.45 -14.92 8.80
N ALA A 259 25.26 -14.68 7.50
CA ALA A 259 26.15 -15.17 6.44
C ALA A 259 27.57 -14.56 6.54
N LEU A 260 27.69 -13.38 7.16
CA LEU A 260 28.96 -12.72 7.41
C LEU A 260 29.01 -12.16 8.84
N SER A 261 30.05 -12.51 9.60
CA SER A 261 30.25 -11.93 10.93
C SER A 261 30.59 -10.44 10.84
N LEU A 262 30.28 -9.67 11.90
CA LEU A 262 30.67 -8.25 12.00
C LEU A 262 32.16 -8.01 11.73
N GLU A 263 33.05 -8.86 12.24
CA GLU A 263 34.51 -8.75 12.03
C GLU A 263 34.89 -8.81 10.54
N HIS A 264 34.47 -9.89 9.87
CA HIS A 264 34.77 -10.09 8.45
C HIS A 264 34.04 -9.11 7.52
N SER A 265 32.99 -8.44 8.00
CA SER A 265 32.25 -7.45 7.20
C SER A 265 33.00 -6.12 7.02
N LEU A 266 33.97 -5.80 7.89
CA LEU A 266 34.62 -4.49 7.92
C LEU A 266 35.38 -4.15 6.63
N ASN A 267 36.06 -5.13 6.02
CA ASN A 267 36.77 -4.91 4.76
C ASN A 267 35.79 -4.51 3.65
N LEU A 268 34.66 -5.24 3.54
CA LEU A 268 33.63 -4.97 2.55
C LEU A 268 32.94 -3.61 2.79
N VAL A 269 32.73 -3.24 4.05
CA VAL A 269 32.24 -1.90 4.44
C VAL A 269 33.23 -0.83 3.96
N ARG A 270 34.52 -0.98 4.26
CA ARG A 270 35.56 0.00 3.86
C ARG A 270 35.71 0.10 2.35
N GLU A 271 35.66 -1.02 1.64
CA GLU A 271 35.68 -1.04 0.17
C GLU A 271 34.47 -0.30 -0.41
N SER A 272 33.28 -0.55 0.12
CA SER A 272 32.03 0.09 -0.34
C SER A 272 31.94 1.58 0.00
N GLY A 273 32.50 2.00 1.14
CA GLY A 273 32.45 3.37 1.62
C GLY A 273 33.63 4.26 1.19
N GLY A 274 34.75 3.66 0.80
CA GLY A 274 35.94 4.36 0.32
C GLY A 274 36.43 5.44 1.30
N MET A 275 36.72 6.63 0.77
CA MET A 275 37.27 7.75 1.56
C MET A 275 36.32 8.25 2.66
N ALA A 276 35.01 8.10 2.49
CA ALA A 276 34.03 8.56 3.50
C ALA A 276 34.17 7.80 4.83
N LEU A 277 34.73 6.59 4.81
CA LEU A 277 34.91 5.76 6.01
C LEU A 277 36.32 5.80 6.60
N LYS A 278 37.27 6.50 5.96
CA LYS A 278 38.63 6.66 6.49
C LYS A 278 38.70 7.29 7.88
N PRO A 279 37.89 8.30 8.23
CA PRO A 279 37.94 8.94 9.54
C PRO A 279 37.54 8.02 10.70
N PHE A 280 36.81 6.94 10.44
CA PHE A 280 36.20 6.10 11.47
C PHE A 280 37.05 4.86 11.78
N SER A 281 37.19 4.57 13.08
CA SER A 281 37.87 3.37 13.58
C SER A 281 37.04 2.09 13.35
N ASP A 282 37.69 0.93 13.34
CA ASP A 282 37.01 -0.37 13.22
C ASP A 282 36.01 -0.61 14.36
N SER A 283 36.30 -0.11 15.56
CA SER A 283 35.37 -0.17 16.70
C SER A 283 34.10 0.63 16.44
N GLN A 284 34.22 1.85 15.91
CA GLN A 284 33.07 2.69 15.53
C GLN A 284 32.27 2.04 14.40
N LEU A 285 32.94 1.48 13.39
CA LEU A 285 32.28 0.77 12.29
C LEU A 285 31.47 -0.43 12.79
N LYS A 286 32.02 -1.24 13.70
CA LYS A 286 31.30 -2.37 14.30
C LYS A 286 30.07 -1.90 15.07
N LYS A 287 30.21 -0.86 15.90
CA LYS A 287 29.09 -0.31 16.67
C LYS A 287 27.99 0.20 15.74
N ALA A 288 28.33 1.04 14.77
CA ALA A 288 27.38 1.60 13.82
C ALA A 288 26.68 0.51 12.99
N LEU A 289 27.44 -0.44 12.46
CA LEU A 289 26.90 -1.54 11.67
C LEU A 289 25.97 -2.43 12.50
N LYS A 290 26.31 -2.69 13.76
CA LYS A 290 25.44 -3.41 14.69
C LYS A 290 24.14 -2.66 14.94
N SER A 291 24.18 -1.34 15.14
CA SER A 291 22.98 -0.50 15.33
C SER A 291 22.06 -0.56 14.10
N VAL A 292 22.63 -0.40 12.90
CA VAL A 292 21.87 -0.44 11.63
C VAL A 292 21.28 -1.83 11.34
N VAL A 293 21.99 -2.91 11.69
CA VAL A 293 21.56 -4.29 11.42
C VAL A 293 20.49 -4.78 12.40
N ILE A 294 20.64 -4.47 13.70
CA ILE A 294 19.73 -4.96 14.74
C ILE A 294 18.46 -4.09 14.80
N GLY A 295 18.56 -2.81 14.45
CA GLY A 295 17.49 -1.83 14.66
C GLY A 295 17.45 -1.38 16.12
N GLY A 296 17.25 -0.07 16.34
CA GLY A 296 17.22 0.53 17.67
C GLY A 296 18.59 0.57 18.36
N GLY A 297 19.34 1.64 18.14
CA GLY A 297 20.59 1.92 18.87
C GLY A 297 20.39 2.17 20.37
N GLU A 298 21.50 2.24 21.12
CA GLU A 298 21.52 2.41 22.59
C GLU A 298 20.71 3.64 23.04
N PHE A 299 20.75 4.72 22.26
CA PHE A 299 19.98 5.94 22.52
C PHE A 299 18.46 5.72 22.59
N HIS A 300 17.91 4.85 21.73
CA HIS A 300 16.47 4.51 21.75
C HIS A 300 16.09 3.76 23.00
N ARG A 301 16.95 2.85 23.47
CA ARG A 301 16.69 2.06 24.67
C ARG A 301 16.67 2.93 25.92
N GLU A 302 17.51 3.97 25.96
CA GLU A 302 17.52 4.94 27.05
C GLU A 302 16.36 5.94 26.98
N ALA A 303 15.93 6.33 25.78
CA ALA A 303 14.75 7.20 25.59
C ALA A 303 13.42 6.46 25.82
N ASN A 304 13.43 5.13 25.75
CA ASN A 304 12.27 4.29 26.01
C ASN A 304 12.12 4.08 27.53
N GLU A 305 11.37 4.97 28.19
CA GLU A 305 11.07 4.90 29.63
C GLU A 305 10.16 3.71 30.03
N GLY A 306 9.96 2.74 29.12
CA GLY A 306 9.10 1.58 29.31
C GLY A 306 7.63 1.86 28.99
N PRO A 307 6.81 0.80 28.84
CA PRO A 307 5.40 0.94 28.53
C PRO A 307 4.64 1.57 29.70
N VAL A 308 3.94 2.68 29.43
CA VAL A 308 3.01 3.28 30.38
C VAL A 308 1.70 2.48 30.30
N PRO A 309 1.22 1.86 31.39
CA PRO A 309 0.09 0.92 31.33
C PRO A 309 -1.23 1.49 30.79
N SER A 310 -1.41 2.82 30.87
CA SER A 310 -2.61 3.51 30.36
C SER A 310 -2.56 3.81 28.86
N ASP A 311 -1.42 3.63 28.22
CA ASP A 311 -1.25 3.99 26.83
C ASP A 311 -1.88 2.97 25.89
N SER A 312 -2.58 3.49 24.87
CA SER A 312 -2.84 2.70 23.67
C SER A 312 -1.53 2.37 22.95
N GLU A 313 -1.55 1.40 22.05
CA GLU A 313 -0.40 1.06 21.21
C GLU A 313 0.13 2.29 20.42
N GLU A 314 -0.76 3.09 19.83
CA GLU A 314 -0.39 4.33 19.13
C GLU A 314 0.24 5.36 20.07
N THR A 315 -0.32 5.51 21.28
CA THR A 315 0.22 6.43 22.29
C THR A 315 1.60 5.99 22.76
N GLY A 316 1.79 4.70 23.03
CA GLY A 316 3.08 4.13 23.41
C GLY A 316 4.13 4.31 22.31
N TYR A 317 3.74 4.10 21.05
CA TYR A 317 4.62 4.33 19.90
C TYR A 317 5.09 5.80 19.79
N ARG A 318 4.15 6.75 19.94
CA ARG A 318 4.46 8.20 19.92
C ARG A 318 5.19 8.68 21.17
N ARG A 319 5.09 7.98 22.30
CA ARG A 319 5.79 8.34 23.53
C ARG A 319 7.30 8.30 23.36
N VAL A 320 7.81 7.34 22.59
CA VAL A 320 9.24 7.26 22.27
C VAL A 320 9.68 8.52 21.53
N GLU A 321 8.88 8.99 20.56
CA GLU A 321 9.14 10.26 19.84
C GLU A 321 9.12 11.44 20.80
N PHE A 322 8.08 11.53 21.63
CA PHE A 322 7.93 12.59 22.61
C PHE A 322 9.15 12.68 23.56
N ASN A 323 9.66 11.55 24.04
CA ASN A 323 10.80 11.52 24.95
C ASN A 323 12.08 12.03 24.29
N VAL A 324 12.31 11.69 23.02
CA VAL A 324 13.43 12.23 22.24
C VAL A 324 13.26 13.72 21.96
N LEU A 325 12.05 14.15 21.58
CA LEU A 325 11.74 15.53 21.23
C LEU A 325 11.88 16.51 22.41
N ARG A 326 11.97 16.01 23.64
CA ARG A 326 12.19 16.80 24.85
C ARG A 326 13.65 17.18 25.09
N ARG A 327 14.60 16.72 24.28
CA ARG A 327 16.03 16.99 24.45
C ARG A 327 16.57 17.76 23.24
N PRO A 328 17.50 18.71 23.43
CA PRO A 328 18.15 19.35 22.30
C PRO A 328 18.95 18.29 21.52
N LEU A 329 18.86 18.35 20.20
CA LEU A 329 19.51 17.40 19.31
C LEU A 329 19.89 18.11 18.01
N LYS A 330 21.04 17.77 17.44
CA LYS A 330 21.45 18.28 16.14
C LYS A 330 22.02 17.17 15.27
N SER A 331 21.22 16.73 14.30
CA SER A 331 21.64 15.86 13.20
C SER A 331 21.14 16.40 11.86
N ASP A 332 21.53 15.76 10.77
CA ASP A 332 21.08 16.17 9.44
C ASP A 332 19.58 15.93 9.23
N GLN A 333 18.99 14.97 9.96
CA GLN A 333 17.61 14.54 9.84
C GLN A 333 16.69 15.07 10.96
N LEU A 334 17.25 15.51 12.09
CA LEU A 334 16.50 16.03 13.23
C LEU A 334 17.30 17.12 13.96
N THR A 335 16.75 18.34 13.99
CA THR A 335 17.31 19.48 14.72
C THR A 335 16.28 20.02 15.70
N ILE A 336 16.65 19.97 16.97
CA ILE A 336 15.84 20.42 18.10
C ILE A 336 16.69 21.34 18.96
N ARG A 337 16.18 22.54 19.23
CA ARG A 337 16.81 23.51 20.12
C ARG A 337 15.96 23.70 21.36
N ASP A 338 16.64 23.85 22.49
CA ASP A 338 16.05 24.34 23.72
C ASP A 338 16.43 25.83 23.87
N PRO A 339 15.52 26.78 23.60
CA PRO A 339 15.79 28.19 23.81
C PRO A 339 15.76 28.61 25.30
N GLY A 340 15.31 27.74 26.20
CA GLY A 340 14.99 28.10 27.59
C GLY A 340 13.62 28.79 27.70
N LEU A 341 12.97 28.66 28.86
CA LEU A 341 11.69 29.33 29.12
C LEU A 341 11.87 30.86 29.24
N GLU A 342 13.07 31.31 29.58
CA GLU A 342 13.45 32.71 29.72
C GLU A 342 13.41 33.47 28.38
N ALA A 343 13.44 32.74 27.26
CA ALA A 343 13.28 33.31 25.92
C ALA A 343 11.83 33.75 25.63
N TYR A 344 10.87 33.42 26.50
CA TYR A 344 9.44 33.71 26.34
C TYR A 344 8.92 34.68 27.40
N GLU A 345 7.79 35.32 27.11
CA GLU A 345 7.12 36.26 28.01
C GLU A 345 6.72 35.59 29.35
N LYS A 346 6.77 36.37 30.43
CA LYS A 346 6.61 35.87 31.83
C LYS A 346 5.24 35.27 32.11
N ASP A 347 4.22 35.62 31.33
CA ASP A 347 2.87 35.08 31.41
C ASP A 347 2.75 33.67 30.82
N ILE A 348 3.63 33.27 29.90
CA ILE A 348 3.67 31.93 29.30
C ILE A 348 4.40 30.94 30.22
N GLN A 349 5.48 31.38 30.87
CA GLN A 349 6.39 30.53 31.66
C GLN A 349 5.69 29.62 32.71
N PRO A 350 4.62 30.05 33.42
CA PRO A 350 3.97 29.21 34.43
C PRO A 350 3.22 28.00 33.88
N PHE A 351 2.86 27.99 32.58
CA PHE A 351 2.01 26.95 31.98
C PHE A 351 2.80 25.79 31.37
N PHE A 352 4.10 25.96 31.14
CA PHE A 352 4.92 24.98 30.44
C PHE A 352 6.19 24.66 31.24
N SER A 353 6.46 23.37 31.43
CA SER A 353 7.73 22.94 32.03
C SER A 353 8.92 23.03 31.06
N ARG A 354 8.65 23.07 29.75
CA ARG A 354 9.64 23.12 28.67
C ARG A 354 8.98 23.50 27.35
N ILE A 355 9.68 24.26 26.51
CA ILE A 355 9.28 24.56 25.13
C ILE A 355 10.48 24.25 24.23
N MET A 356 10.31 23.28 23.32
CA MET A 356 11.37 22.86 22.39
C MET A 356 11.06 23.37 20.99
N LEU A 357 12.08 23.87 20.27
CA LEU A 357 11.96 24.29 18.89
C LEU A 357 12.49 23.20 17.97
N VAL A 358 11.61 22.63 17.14
CA VAL A 358 11.99 21.63 16.13
C VAL A 358 12.20 22.33 14.80
N ASP A 359 13.45 22.64 14.46
CA ASP A 359 13.79 23.35 13.21
C ASP A 359 13.79 22.41 11.99
N ARG A 360 14.10 21.14 12.20
CA ARG A 360 14.14 20.12 11.15
C ARG A 360 13.67 18.79 11.73
N LEU A 361 12.79 18.11 11.00
CA LEU A 361 12.26 16.81 11.38
C LEU A 361 11.98 16.01 10.11
N ARG A 362 12.62 14.84 9.99
CA ARG A 362 12.28 13.86 8.97
C ARG A 362 11.13 12.98 9.46
N GLU A 363 10.10 12.86 8.65
CA GLU A 363 9.01 11.89 8.82
C GLU A 363 9.06 10.88 7.67
N THR A 364 8.97 9.59 8.00
CA THR A 364 8.72 8.55 7.01
C THR A 364 7.25 8.20 7.02
N ARG A 365 6.63 8.16 5.84
CA ARG A 365 5.23 7.77 5.65
C ARG A 365 5.15 6.57 4.72
N ALA A 366 4.59 5.49 5.20
CA ALA A 366 4.35 4.27 4.44
C ALA A 366 2.86 4.15 4.10
N LEU A 367 2.55 3.89 2.83
CA LEU A 367 1.23 3.46 2.39
C LEU A 367 1.13 1.95 2.65
N ALA A 368 0.46 1.56 3.72
CA ALA A 368 0.26 0.16 4.10
C ALA A 368 -0.79 -0.52 3.21
N GLY A 369 -1.76 0.26 2.70
CA GLY A 369 -2.82 -0.26 1.85
C GLY A 369 -3.95 0.73 1.66
N PHE A 370 -5.14 0.19 1.41
CA PHE A 370 -6.36 0.98 1.31
C PHE A 370 -7.47 0.33 2.13
N THR A 371 -8.06 1.11 3.03
CA THR A 371 -9.35 0.75 3.61
C THR A 371 -10.47 1.14 2.67
N ARG A 372 -11.61 0.46 2.83
CA ARG A 372 -12.80 0.67 2.01
C ARG A 372 -13.98 0.84 2.92
N ILE A 373 -15.00 1.54 2.42
CA ILE A 373 -16.24 1.89 3.12
C ILE A 373 -16.03 2.98 4.16
N LEU A 374 -15.17 2.73 5.15
CA LEU A 374 -14.85 3.66 6.23
C LEU A 374 -13.34 3.93 6.19
N PRO A 375 -12.90 5.18 6.43
CA PRO A 375 -11.50 5.44 6.72
C PRO A 375 -11.10 4.75 8.03
N GLU A 376 -9.79 4.52 8.24
CA GLU A 376 -9.33 4.25 9.60
C GLU A 376 -9.62 5.47 10.49
N GLY A 377 -10.08 5.21 11.71
CA GLY A 377 -10.36 6.21 12.73
C GLY A 377 -9.14 6.53 13.58
#